data_AF-A0A9Q0S058-F1
#
_entry.id   AF-A0A9Q0S058-F1
#
_cell.length_a   1.000
_cell.length_b   1.000
_cell.length_c   1.000
_cell.angle_alpha   90.00
_cell.angle_beta   90.00
_cell.angle_gamma   90.00
#
_symmetry.space_group_name_H-M   'P 1'
#
loop_
_entity.id
_entity.type
_entity.pdbx_description
1 polymer ?
#
loop_
_entity_poly.entity_id
_entity_poly.type
_entity_poly.pdbx_seq_one_letter_code
_entity_poly.pdbx_strand_id
1 'polypeptide(L)'
;MGFPTTHIICCSALYSLFIMSLTSAQSQPAYDYRTMKSFGVNLGSWVSLEKWIYPSLFERHAPNAIDEWTFSEQALDPAAALLEHWNTFVTEDVIELFAGIHGNHLRIPVGYWAFIQPDEGEPYVSTGQKAQLERILGYCEKYNLYAIIDLHGMPGSQNGEHHSGRTGAVEFYSDYNQQRSRNTIQAVVNWINNLNSTLKARVSAIQPVNEPHIETSDDLAKLKSFYTDAFEIINSADYKVTMLFGDGFQGLEAFADFLLPTDNAVIDLHPYFTFPPHSNTNKTAIIEGICSRLTLQETFHLPVFYGEWSVSSGIPSDDMKWFRTMMDTQVYAYKNGGVGFTFWTLRNEAVPNDLCGRPGQSSYNCFEGIAWSLEKLINAGIVTERTFLETPNQQCTQNPTDIPTESPTPDPNSAMLNICSVFLFMVCLSVSIKTV
;
A
#
# COMPACT_ATOMS: atom_id res chain seq x y z
N MET A 1 46.96 -40.22 59.98
CA MET A 1 46.03 -39.21 60.51
C MET A 1 46.58 -37.86 60.03
N GLY A 2 45.95 -37.02 59.22
CA GLY A 2 44.56 -36.83 58.82
C GLY A 2 44.45 -35.31 58.55
N PHE A 3 44.21 -34.95 57.29
CA PHE A 3 44.06 -33.61 56.67
C PHE A 3 43.07 -32.65 57.39
N PRO A 4 42.89 -31.35 57.00
CA PRO A 4 43.33 -30.70 55.75
C PRO A 4 43.90 -29.26 55.83
N THR A 5 44.63 -28.91 54.77
CA THR A 5 44.93 -27.55 54.28
C THR A 5 43.78 -27.04 53.41
N THR A 6 43.30 -25.82 53.68
CA THR A 6 42.30 -25.12 52.86
C THR A 6 43.00 -24.21 51.85
N HIS A 7 42.80 -24.49 50.56
CA HIS A 7 43.18 -23.59 49.46
C HIS A 7 42.09 -22.53 49.26
N ILE A 8 42.45 -21.26 49.36
CA ILE A 8 41.62 -20.14 48.89
C ILE A 8 41.99 -19.89 47.43
N ILE A 9 41.09 -20.27 46.53
CA ILE A 9 41.16 -19.93 45.10
C ILE A 9 40.63 -18.50 44.97
N CYS A 10 41.52 -17.57 44.66
CA CYS A 10 41.15 -16.19 44.34
C CYS A 10 40.70 -16.17 42.86
N CYS A 11 39.39 -16.16 42.62
CA CYS A 11 38.82 -15.88 41.29
C CYS A 11 39.01 -14.40 40.97
N SER A 12 40.08 -14.07 40.26
CA SER A 12 40.21 -12.78 39.57
C SER A 12 39.32 -12.80 38.32
N ALA A 13 38.11 -12.24 38.45
CA ALA A 13 37.24 -11.97 37.31
C ALA A 13 37.89 -10.89 36.43
N LEU A 14 38.34 -11.29 35.24
CA LEU A 14 38.72 -10.39 34.15
C LEU A 14 37.47 -9.64 33.69
N TYR A 15 37.27 -8.43 34.20
CA TYR A 15 36.38 -7.46 33.57
C TYR A 15 37.04 -6.95 32.29
N SER A 16 36.82 -7.65 31.19
CA SER A 16 37.05 -7.09 29.86
C SER A 16 36.03 -5.97 29.65
N LEU A 17 36.46 -4.72 29.84
CA LEU A 17 35.72 -3.57 29.31
C LEU A 17 35.70 -3.70 27.79
N PHE A 18 34.59 -4.21 27.26
CA PHE A 18 34.23 -4.01 25.87
C PHE A 18 33.86 -2.53 25.74
N ILE A 19 34.84 -1.69 25.41
CA ILE A 19 34.55 -0.37 24.84
C ILE A 19 33.97 -0.70 23.46
N MET A 20 32.63 -0.75 23.36
CA MET A 20 31.97 -0.60 22.07
C MET A 20 32.44 0.73 21.51
N SER A 21 33.34 0.66 20.53
CA SER A 21 33.57 1.76 19.62
C SER A 21 32.20 2.15 19.08
N LEU A 22 31.72 3.34 19.43
CA LEU A 22 30.68 4.05 18.68
C LEU A 22 31.28 4.39 17.32
N THR A 23 31.46 3.37 16.47
CA THR A 23 31.49 3.60 15.03
C THR A 23 30.14 4.18 14.69
N SER A 24 30.12 5.30 13.97
CA SER A 24 28.93 5.97 13.45
C SER A 24 28.03 4.97 12.70
N ALA A 25 27.15 4.30 13.43
CA ALA A 25 26.31 3.23 12.92
C ALA A 25 24.92 3.80 12.63
N GLN A 26 24.81 4.64 11.61
CA GLN A 26 23.60 4.73 10.79
C GLN A 26 23.84 5.58 9.52
N SER A 27 24.52 5.02 8.52
CA SER A 27 24.62 5.63 7.18
C SER A 27 23.85 4.86 6.10
N GLN A 28 23.01 3.91 6.53
CA GLN A 28 22.18 3.06 5.67
C GLN A 28 20.74 3.06 6.22
N PRO A 29 19.73 2.89 5.35
CA PRO A 29 18.34 2.88 5.80
C PRO A 29 18.14 1.75 6.79
N ALA A 30 17.26 1.95 7.78
CA ALA A 30 16.92 0.91 8.75
C ALA A 30 16.21 -0.30 8.11
N TYR A 31 15.81 -0.18 6.84
CA TYR A 31 15.07 -1.20 6.10
C TYR A 31 15.79 -1.59 4.81
N ASP A 32 16.02 -2.89 4.61
CA ASP A 32 16.61 -3.46 3.40
C ASP A 32 15.60 -4.37 2.69
N TYR A 33 15.06 -3.89 1.56
CA TYR A 33 14.08 -4.62 0.77
C TYR A 33 14.59 -5.96 0.21
N ARG A 34 15.91 -6.19 0.16
CA ARG A 34 16.46 -7.47 -0.31
C ARG A 34 16.35 -8.58 0.74
N THR A 35 16.33 -8.21 2.02
CA THR A 35 16.35 -9.16 3.14
C THR A 35 15.07 -9.11 3.98
N MET A 36 14.26 -8.05 3.85
CA MET A 36 13.05 -7.82 4.63
C MET A 36 11.80 -7.72 3.73
N LYS A 37 10.65 -8.19 4.22
CA LYS A 37 9.36 -8.16 3.50
C LYS A 37 8.45 -7.01 3.94
N SER A 38 7.98 -6.23 2.97
CA SER A 38 7.11 -5.09 3.19
C SER A 38 5.64 -5.49 3.00
N PHE A 39 4.82 -5.31 4.03
CA PHE A 39 3.38 -5.52 4.01
C PHE A 39 2.72 -4.21 4.35
N GLY A 40 2.27 -3.51 3.32
CA GLY A 40 1.96 -2.11 3.43
C GLY A 40 0.54 -1.75 2.99
N VAL A 41 0.23 -0.48 3.19
CA VAL A 41 -0.98 0.17 2.69
C VAL A 41 -0.66 1.58 2.21
N ASN A 42 -1.38 2.04 1.19
CA ASN A 42 -1.29 3.41 0.69
C ASN A 42 -2.17 4.36 1.53
N LEU A 43 -1.66 5.56 1.78
CA LEU A 43 -2.42 6.67 2.37
C LEU A 43 -3.04 7.55 1.27
N GLY A 44 -3.77 6.93 0.34
CA GLY A 44 -4.38 7.60 -0.82
C GLY A 44 -5.43 8.64 -0.40
N SER A 45 -5.56 9.71 -1.18
CA SER A 45 -6.41 10.88 -0.90
C SER A 45 -6.12 11.60 0.42
N TRP A 46 -5.00 11.36 1.11
CA TRP A 46 -4.67 12.07 2.34
C TRP A 46 -4.03 13.44 2.07
N VAL A 47 -2.76 13.47 1.64
CA VAL A 47 -2.04 14.74 1.29
C VAL A 47 -1.90 14.98 -0.21
N SER A 48 -2.51 14.12 -1.02
CA SER A 48 -2.70 14.25 -2.47
C SER A 48 -4.11 13.77 -2.77
N LEU A 49 -5.01 14.66 -3.21
CA LEU A 49 -6.45 14.40 -3.24
C LEU A 49 -6.89 13.58 -4.46
N GLU A 50 -7.80 12.64 -4.20
CA GLU A 50 -8.59 11.95 -5.21
C GLU A 50 -10.06 11.96 -4.82
N LYS A 51 -10.88 12.57 -5.69
CA LYS A 51 -12.31 12.78 -5.44
C LYS A 51 -13.09 11.50 -5.23
N TRP A 52 -12.72 10.41 -5.91
CA TRP A 52 -13.44 9.14 -5.79
C TRP A 52 -13.21 8.45 -4.42
N ILE A 53 -12.07 8.71 -3.77
CA ILE A 53 -11.75 8.17 -2.43
C ILE A 53 -12.49 8.95 -1.35
N TYR A 54 -12.52 10.28 -1.43
CA TYR A 54 -13.11 11.17 -0.42
C TYR A 54 -13.97 12.28 -1.04
N PRO A 55 -15.12 11.94 -1.65
CA PRO A 55 -15.94 12.88 -2.39
C PRO A 55 -16.54 14.00 -1.53
N SER A 56 -16.82 13.77 -0.24
CA SER A 56 -17.51 14.78 0.59
C SER A 56 -16.69 16.06 0.81
N LEU A 57 -15.36 15.97 0.79
CA LEU A 57 -14.47 17.14 0.83
C LEU A 57 -14.71 18.03 -0.40
N PHE A 58 -14.76 17.44 -1.57
CA PHE A 58 -15.04 18.14 -2.83
C PHE A 58 -16.46 18.71 -2.82
N GLU A 59 -17.47 17.92 -2.46
CA GLU A 59 -18.86 18.36 -2.40
C GLU A 59 -19.05 19.59 -1.49
N ARG A 60 -18.34 19.63 -0.36
CA ARG A 60 -18.44 20.71 0.63
C ARG A 60 -17.72 21.98 0.20
N HIS A 61 -16.53 21.86 -0.42
CA HIS A 61 -15.65 23.00 -0.66
C HIS A 61 -15.50 23.40 -2.12
N ALA A 62 -15.58 22.46 -3.07
CA ALA A 62 -15.37 22.68 -4.50
C ALA A 62 -16.10 21.60 -5.34
N PRO A 63 -17.45 21.62 -5.43
CA PRO A 63 -18.23 20.50 -5.98
C PRO A 63 -17.93 20.19 -7.46
N ASN A 64 -17.51 21.21 -8.22
CA ASN A 64 -17.16 21.09 -9.64
C ASN A 64 -15.68 20.77 -9.88
N ALA A 65 -14.85 20.70 -8.83
CA ALA A 65 -13.47 20.27 -8.97
C ALA A 65 -13.39 18.78 -9.32
N ILE A 66 -12.40 18.43 -10.12
CA ILE A 66 -12.15 17.06 -10.62
C ILE A 66 -10.83 16.49 -10.12
N ASP A 67 -9.95 17.35 -9.60
CA ASP A 67 -8.59 17.06 -9.11
C ASP A 67 -8.17 18.11 -8.06
N GLU A 68 -6.99 17.95 -7.46
CA GLU A 68 -6.50 18.87 -6.43
C GLU A 68 -6.20 20.28 -6.98
N TRP A 69 -5.80 20.40 -8.25
CA TRP A 69 -5.62 21.68 -8.93
C TRP A 69 -6.92 22.49 -8.90
N THR A 70 -7.98 21.94 -9.48
CA THR A 70 -9.28 22.62 -9.57
C THR A 70 -9.94 22.77 -8.20
N PHE A 71 -9.66 21.87 -7.26
CA PHE A 71 -10.09 22.03 -5.87
C PHE A 71 -9.45 23.28 -5.24
N SER A 72 -8.14 23.44 -5.42
CA SER A 72 -7.40 24.57 -4.84
C SER A 72 -7.77 25.91 -5.48
N GLU A 73 -8.19 25.93 -6.75
CA GLU A 73 -8.73 27.13 -7.41
C GLU A 73 -10.13 27.50 -6.92
N GLN A 74 -10.99 26.50 -6.72
CA GLN A 74 -12.42 26.72 -6.53
C GLN A 74 -12.84 26.82 -5.06
N ALA A 75 -12.10 26.18 -4.15
CA ALA A 75 -12.39 26.25 -2.73
C ALA A 75 -12.20 27.68 -2.20
N LEU A 76 -13.12 28.13 -1.34
CA LEU A 76 -13.05 29.47 -0.76
C LEU A 76 -11.79 29.66 0.13
N ASP A 77 -11.43 28.60 0.86
CA ASP A 77 -10.24 28.53 1.71
C ASP A 77 -9.66 27.11 1.61
N PRO A 78 -8.90 26.80 0.54
CA PRO A 78 -8.36 25.46 0.33
C PRO A 78 -7.39 25.07 1.44
N ALA A 79 -6.64 26.03 2.01
CA ALA A 79 -5.68 25.76 3.07
C ALA A 79 -6.36 25.28 4.36
N ALA A 80 -7.44 25.94 4.78
CA ALA A 80 -8.20 25.50 5.95
C ALA A 80 -8.89 24.15 5.70
N ALA A 81 -9.50 23.97 4.52
CA ALA A 81 -10.19 22.73 4.16
C ALA A 81 -9.24 21.52 4.13
N LEU A 82 -8.07 21.68 3.49
CA LEU A 82 -7.05 20.64 3.43
C LEU A 82 -6.46 20.35 4.81
N LEU A 83 -6.21 21.38 5.64
CA LEU A 83 -5.70 21.16 6.98
C LEU A 83 -6.69 20.40 7.87
N GLU A 84 -7.99 20.71 7.80
CA GLU A 84 -9.03 19.93 8.48
C GLU A 84 -8.95 18.46 8.03
N HIS A 85 -9.00 18.23 6.72
CA HIS A 85 -8.92 16.90 6.11
C HIS A 85 -7.68 16.11 6.54
N TRP A 86 -6.49 16.73 6.46
CA TRP A 86 -5.24 16.07 6.83
C TRP A 86 -5.21 15.63 8.29
N ASN A 87 -5.89 16.36 9.17
CA ASN A 87 -5.96 16.05 10.60
C ASN A 87 -6.99 14.98 10.95
N THR A 88 -8.05 14.82 10.13
CA THR A 88 -9.18 13.94 10.46
C THR A 88 -9.28 12.69 9.59
N PHE A 89 -8.63 12.66 8.43
CA PHE A 89 -8.74 11.55 7.50
C PHE A 89 -7.81 10.39 7.84
N VAL A 90 -6.54 10.64 8.17
CA VAL A 90 -5.61 9.60 8.66
C VAL A 90 -5.26 9.88 10.13
N THR A 91 -5.93 9.16 11.02
CA THR A 91 -5.85 9.28 12.47
C THR A 91 -4.99 8.18 13.08
N GLU A 92 -4.64 8.30 14.36
CA GLU A 92 -3.76 7.31 15.02
C GLU A 92 -4.41 5.92 15.15
N ASP A 93 -5.72 5.88 15.45
CA ASP A 93 -6.49 4.65 15.64
C ASP A 93 -6.51 3.77 14.38
N VAL A 94 -6.59 4.36 13.20
CA VAL A 94 -6.56 3.59 11.95
C VAL A 94 -5.14 3.05 11.65
N ILE A 95 -4.09 3.76 12.08
CA ILE A 95 -2.70 3.28 11.98
C ILE A 95 -2.44 2.16 13.00
N GLU A 96 -2.98 2.28 14.21
CA GLU A 96 -2.96 1.22 15.22
C GLU A 96 -3.67 -0.04 14.73
N LEU A 97 -4.84 0.10 14.10
CA LEU A 97 -5.58 -1.01 13.49
C LEU A 97 -4.72 -1.73 12.43
N PHE A 98 -4.05 -0.96 11.56
CA PHE A 98 -3.16 -1.49 10.54
C PHE A 98 -1.94 -2.20 11.13
N ALA A 99 -1.31 -1.62 12.15
CA ALA A 99 -0.21 -2.26 12.87
C ALA A 99 -0.66 -3.56 13.56
N GLY A 100 -1.89 -3.59 14.09
CA GLY A 100 -2.49 -4.75 14.74
C GLY A 100 -2.70 -5.96 13.81
N ILE A 101 -2.78 -5.76 12.50
CA ILE A 101 -2.81 -6.86 11.51
C ILE A 101 -1.42 -7.23 10.96
N HIS A 102 -0.35 -6.78 11.63
CA HIS A 102 1.06 -6.96 11.23
C HIS A 102 1.44 -6.25 9.92
N GLY A 103 0.73 -5.18 9.58
CA GLY A 103 1.21 -4.21 8.61
C GLY A 103 2.49 -3.55 9.10
N ASN A 104 3.41 -3.25 8.19
CA ASN A 104 4.72 -2.66 8.52
C ASN A 104 5.16 -1.50 7.63
N HIS A 105 4.39 -1.16 6.57
CA HIS A 105 4.70 -0.05 5.66
C HIS A 105 3.50 0.85 5.39
N LEU A 106 3.75 2.16 5.36
CA LEU A 106 2.83 3.18 4.87
C LEU A 106 3.43 3.80 3.61
N ARG A 107 2.79 3.62 2.44
CA ARG A 107 3.15 4.37 1.23
C ARG A 107 2.36 5.67 1.21
N ILE A 108 3.05 6.79 1.06
CA ILE A 108 2.47 8.12 1.23
C ILE A 108 2.53 8.87 -0.11
N PRO A 109 1.43 8.84 -0.90
CA PRO A 109 1.27 9.70 -2.05
C PRO A 109 1.35 11.17 -1.67
N VAL A 110 2.26 11.92 -2.28
CA VAL A 110 2.45 13.35 -2.04
C VAL A 110 2.84 14.07 -3.33
N GLY A 111 2.21 15.21 -3.59
CA GLY A 111 2.55 16.06 -4.74
C GLY A 111 3.82 16.89 -4.54
N TYR A 112 4.46 17.27 -5.64
CA TYR A 112 5.68 18.11 -5.62
C TYR A 112 5.48 19.44 -4.89
N TRP A 113 4.25 19.97 -4.86
CA TRP A 113 3.87 21.22 -4.21
C TRP A 113 4.08 21.21 -2.69
N ALA A 114 4.27 20.05 -2.07
CA ALA A 114 4.69 19.94 -0.68
C ALA A 114 6.19 20.29 -0.46
N PHE A 115 7.01 20.16 -1.50
CA PHE A 115 8.46 20.20 -1.38
C PHE A 115 9.12 21.40 -2.03
N ILE A 116 8.64 21.81 -3.21
CA ILE A 116 9.10 22.99 -3.93
C ILE A 116 7.95 23.97 -4.11
N GLN A 117 8.28 25.23 -4.37
CA GLN A 117 7.25 26.24 -4.63
C GLN A 117 6.54 25.94 -5.95
N PRO A 118 5.20 25.94 -5.97
CA PRO A 118 4.45 25.96 -7.21
C PRO A 118 4.82 27.18 -8.06
N ASP A 119 4.77 27.03 -9.37
CA ASP A 119 4.98 28.15 -10.31
C ASP A 119 3.80 29.12 -10.27
N GLU A 120 3.99 30.31 -10.83
CA GLU A 120 2.90 31.28 -10.98
C GLU A 120 1.74 30.66 -11.78
N GLY A 121 0.54 30.72 -11.19
CA GLY A 121 -0.68 30.13 -11.75
C GLY A 121 -0.95 28.69 -11.31
N GLU A 122 -0.03 28.03 -10.61
CA GLU A 122 -0.29 26.75 -9.96
C GLU A 122 -1.00 27.00 -8.61
N PRO A 123 -2.25 26.55 -8.42
CA PRO A 123 -3.13 26.97 -7.33
C PRO A 123 -2.89 26.20 -6.03
N TYR A 124 -1.97 25.22 -6.03
CA TYR A 124 -1.80 24.28 -4.93
C TYR A 124 -1.48 24.97 -3.61
N VAL A 125 -2.08 24.47 -2.53
CA VAL A 125 -1.64 24.81 -1.18
C VAL A 125 -0.28 24.17 -0.94
N SER A 126 0.77 24.96 -0.70
CA SER A 126 2.15 24.48 -0.55
C SER A 126 2.68 24.50 0.90
N THR A 127 1.77 24.59 1.87
CA THR A 127 2.11 24.69 3.30
C THR A 127 1.36 23.65 4.14
N GLY A 128 2.06 23.01 5.06
CA GLY A 128 1.48 22.12 6.08
C GLY A 128 1.71 20.62 5.83
N GLN A 129 1.87 20.19 4.59
CA GLN A 129 2.06 18.76 4.25
C GLN A 129 3.26 18.15 4.96
N LYS A 130 4.42 18.82 4.99
CA LYS A 130 5.61 18.32 5.68
C LYS A 130 5.38 18.07 7.17
N ALA A 131 4.63 18.93 7.86
CA ALA A 131 4.26 18.72 9.26
C ALA A 131 3.35 17.50 9.44
N GLN A 132 2.46 17.25 8.46
CA GLN A 132 1.62 16.05 8.43
C GLN A 132 2.45 14.77 8.17
N LEU A 133 3.40 14.82 7.24
CA LEU A 133 4.36 13.72 7.01
C LEU A 133 5.13 13.39 8.29
N GLU A 134 5.64 14.41 9.00
CA GLU A 134 6.32 14.22 10.28
C GLU A 134 5.41 13.61 11.36
N ARG A 135 4.12 13.98 11.39
CA ARG A 135 3.12 13.35 12.27
C ARG A 135 2.98 11.85 11.99
N ILE A 136 2.86 11.44 10.72
CA ILE A 136 2.77 10.02 10.35
C ILE A 136 4.07 9.28 10.62
N LEU A 137 5.24 9.90 10.41
CA LEU A 137 6.51 9.31 10.81
C LEU A 137 6.58 9.10 12.33
N GLY A 138 5.93 9.94 13.14
CA GLY A 138 5.76 9.75 14.57
C GLY A 138 4.96 8.48 14.90
N TYR A 139 3.88 8.22 14.17
CA TYR A 139 3.14 6.96 14.31
C TYR A 139 3.96 5.77 13.82
N CYS A 140 4.73 5.93 12.73
CA CYS A 140 5.65 4.90 12.27
C CYS A 140 6.66 4.53 13.34
N GLU A 141 7.20 5.50 14.08
CA GLU A 141 8.07 5.19 15.21
C GLU A 141 7.32 4.44 16.32
N LYS A 142 6.18 4.97 16.77
CA LYS A 142 5.39 4.37 17.86
C LYS A 142 4.99 2.92 17.58
N TYR A 143 4.58 2.63 16.35
CA TYR A 143 4.06 1.32 15.93
C TYR A 143 5.09 0.47 15.17
N ASN A 144 6.35 0.89 15.11
CA ASN A 144 7.44 0.23 14.38
C ASN A 144 7.11 -0.05 12.90
N LEU A 145 6.52 0.93 12.23
CA LEU A 145 6.28 0.95 10.79
C LEU A 145 7.39 1.72 10.07
N TYR A 146 7.39 1.60 8.74
CA TYR A 146 8.23 2.38 7.83
C TYR A 146 7.37 3.15 6.83
N ALA A 147 7.91 4.23 6.28
CA ALA A 147 7.25 5.08 5.30
C ALA A 147 7.99 5.08 3.96
N ILE A 148 7.24 4.94 2.88
CA ILE A 148 7.66 5.21 1.51
C ILE A 148 7.13 6.59 1.15
N ILE A 149 8.02 7.51 0.77
CA ILE A 149 7.64 8.83 0.26
C ILE A 149 7.47 8.71 -1.25
N ASP A 150 6.22 8.74 -1.71
CA ASP A 150 5.88 8.55 -3.11
C ASP A 150 5.49 9.89 -3.75
N LEU A 151 6.33 10.36 -4.68
CA LEU A 151 6.07 11.58 -5.45
C LEU A 151 4.98 11.31 -6.49
N HIS A 152 3.73 11.44 -6.02
CA HIS A 152 2.54 11.00 -6.72
C HIS A 152 2.06 11.98 -7.79
N GLY A 153 2.44 13.25 -7.66
CA GLY A 153 2.22 14.30 -8.65
C GLY A 153 3.52 15.07 -8.90
N MET A 154 3.93 15.12 -10.17
CA MET A 154 5.14 15.83 -10.60
C MET A 154 4.81 17.10 -11.41
N PRO A 155 5.73 18.09 -11.48
CA PRO A 155 5.55 19.28 -12.31
C PRO A 155 5.12 18.92 -13.74
N GLY A 156 4.05 19.57 -14.22
CA GLY A 156 3.48 19.32 -15.54
C GLY A 156 2.59 18.07 -15.67
N SER A 157 2.38 17.30 -14.59
CA SER A 157 1.72 15.99 -14.60
C SER A 157 2.43 14.94 -15.47
N GLN A 158 2.77 13.82 -14.86
CA GLN A 158 3.43 12.70 -15.52
C GLN A 158 2.47 11.79 -16.29
N ASN A 159 1.15 11.91 -16.08
CA ASN A 159 0.16 11.02 -16.68
C ASN A 159 -1.14 11.71 -17.12
N GLY A 160 -1.33 12.99 -16.81
CA GLY A 160 -2.51 13.75 -17.20
C GLY A 160 -3.77 13.35 -16.45
N GLU A 161 -3.65 12.58 -15.37
CA GLU A 161 -4.77 12.04 -14.61
C GLU A 161 -4.94 12.77 -13.28
N HIS A 162 -6.19 12.78 -12.80
CA HIS A 162 -6.59 13.44 -11.54
C HIS A 162 -5.71 13.08 -10.33
N HIS A 163 -5.26 11.83 -10.18
CA HIS A 163 -4.42 11.40 -9.06
C HIS A 163 -3.00 12.00 -9.10
N SER A 164 -2.51 12.49 -10.25
CA SER A 164 -1.28 13.30 -10.31
C SER A 164 -1.44 14.74 -9.79
N GLY A 165 -2.66 15.12 -9.39
CA GLY A 165 -3.04 16.45 -8.93
C GLY A 165 -3.65 17.34 -10.02
N ARG A 166 -3.45 17.00 -11.31
CA ARG A 166 -3.98 17.78 -12.44
C ARG A 166 -4.32 16.88 -13.64
N THR A 167 -5.59 16.88 -13.98
CA THR A 167 -6.11 16.28 -15.21
C THR A 167 -5.74 17.15 -16.41
N GLY A 168 -5.24 16.56 -17.48
CA GLY A 168 -4.95 17.29 -18.72
C GLY A 168 -3.75 16.75 -19.50
N ALA A 169 -2.99 17.65 -20.10
CA ALA A 169 -1.82 17.28 -20.89
C ALA A 169 -0.68 16.76 -20.01
N VAL A 170 0.09 15.81 -20.55
CA VAL A 170 1.34 15.32 -19.95
C VAL A 170 2.48 16.26 -20.35
N GLU A 171 2.86 17.18 -19.46
CA GLU A 171 3.94 18.15 -19.70
C GLU A 171 5.23 17.80 -18.94
N PHE A 172 5.22 16.72 -18.15
CA PHE A 172 6.36 16.22 -17.37
C PHE A 172 7.66 16.09 -18.17
N TYR A 173 7.58 15.62 -19.42
CA TYR A 173 8.74 15.36 -20.28
C TYR A 173 9.36 16.60 -20.94
N SER A 174 8.91 17.81 -20.61
CA SER A 174 9.61 19.03 -21.02
C SER A 174 10.90 19.22 -20.20
N ASP A 175 11.93 19.82 -20.79
CA ASP A 175 13.20 20.05 -20.09
C ASP A 175 13.01 20.86 -18.80
N TYR A 176 12.08 21.81 -18.84
CA TYR A 176 11.72 22.65 -17.69
C TYR A 176 11.11 21.82 -16.56
N ASN A 177 10.07 21.02 -16.85
CA ASN A 177 9.43 20.21 -15.84
C ASN A 177 10.34 19.09 -15.32
N GLN A 178 11.15 18.45 -16.18
CA GLN A 178 12.19 17.49 -15.74
C GLN A 178 13.19 18.12 -14.77
N GLN A 179 13.57 19.39 -14.98
CA GLN A 179 14.45 20.09 -14.04
C GLN A 179 13.74 20.40 -12.71
N ARG A 180 12.48 20.85 -12.74
CA ARG A 180 11.69 21.03 -11.51
C ARG A 180 11.52 19.70 -10.77
N SER A 181 11.28 18.61 -11.50
CA SER A 181 11.18 17.25 -10.98
C SER A 181 12.44 16.80 -10.24
N ARG A 182 13.63 17.03 -10.81
CA ARG A 182 14.91 16.79 -10.11
C ARG A 182 15.05 17.65 -8.85
N ASN A 183 14.65 18.92 -8.93
CA ASN A 183 14.68 19.82 -7.77
C ASN A 183 13.73 19.31 -6.65
N THR A 184 12.59 18.73 -7.00
CA THR A 184 11.67 18.08 -6.06
C THR A 184 12.35 16.92 -5.34
N ILE A 185 13.01 16.01 -6.05
CA ILE A 185 13.73 14.88 -5.43
C ILE A 185 14.82 15.40 -4.47
N GLN A 186 15.60 16.40 -4.90
CA GLN A 186 16.61 17.02 -4.05
C GLN A 186 15.98 17.65 -2.79
N ALA A 187 14.82 18.29 -2.92
CA ALA A 187 14.10 18.89 -1.80
C ALA A 187 13.57 17.82 -0.82
N VAL A 188 13.10 16.67 -1.31
CA VAL A 188 12.72 15.51 -0.47
C VAL A 188 13.92 14.97 0.31
N VAL A 189 15.05 14.74 -0.38
CA VAL A 189 16.30 14.28 0.26
C VAL A 189 16.76 15.27 1.33
N ASN A 190 16.72 16.57 1.04
CA ASN A 190 17.08 17.62 2.00
C ASN A 190 16.13 17.63 3.20
N TRP A 191 14.83 17.46 2.99
CA TRP A 191 13.86 17.36 4.08
C TRP A 191 14.15 16.14 4.97
N ILE A 192 14.34 14.96 4.39
CA ILE A 192 14.66 13.72 5.13
C ILE A 192 15.95 13.90 5.95
N ASN A 193 17.00 14.47 5.35
CA ASN A 193 18.26 14.71 6.05
C ASN A 193 18.13 15.69 7.23
N ASN A 194 17.15 16.59 7.20
CA ASN A 194 16.89 17.54 8.28
C ASN A 194 15.89 17.03 9.34
N LEU A 195 15.25 15.89 9.13
CA LEU A 195 14.45 15.24 10.16
C LEU A 195 15.32 14.87 11.38
N ASN A 196 14.69 14.85 12.56
CA ASN A 196 15.34 14.25 13.73
C ASN A 196 15.61 12.75 13.46
N SER A 197 16.61 12.19 14.14
CA SER A 197 17.10 10.82 13.87
C SER A 197 16.01 9.75 14.00
N THR A 198 15.07 9.94 14.93
CA THR A 198 13.99 8.99 15.21
C THR A 198 13.00 8.90 14.05
N LEU A 199 12.55 10.04 13.53
CA LEU A 199 11.66 10.09 12.36
C LEU A 199 12.39 9.71 11.07
N LYS A 200 13.62 10.17 10.90
CA LYS A 200 14.48 9.87 9.76
C LYS A 200 14.65 8.35 9.58
N ALA A 201 14.86 7.63 10.68
CA ALA A 201 14.99 6.16 10.68
C ALA A 201 13.73 5.43 10.19
N ARG A 202 12.58 6.10 10.11
CA ARG A 202 11.31 5.52 9.63
C ARG A 202 11.09 5.68 8.13
N VAL A 203 11.90 6.47 7.43
CA VAL A 203 11.82 6.55 5.97
C VAL A 203 12.62 5.39 5.36
N SER A 204 11.93 4.48 4.66
CA SER A 204 12.56 3.31 4.02
C SER A 204 12.88 3.57 2.55
N ALA A 205 12.09 4.38 1.86
CA ALA A 205 12.27 4.63 0.43
C ALA A 205 11.69 5.95 -0.07
N ILE A 206 12.15 6.35 -1.25
CA ILE A 206 11.57 7.41 -2.08
C ILE A 206 11.19 6.80 -3.43
N GLN A 207 9.98 7.08 -3.91
CA GLN A 207 9.57 6.85 -5.30
C GLN A 207 9.52 8.19 -6.03
N PRO A 208 10.37 8.42 -7.05
CA PRO A 208 10.61 9.75 -7.60
C PRO A 208 9.49 10.22 -8.54
N VAL A 209 8.66 9.30 -9.05
CA VAL A 209 7.45 9.58 -9.81
C VAL A 209 6.54 8.36 -9.80
N ASN A 210 5.24 8.59 -9.58
CA ASN A 210 4.20 7.58 -9.68
C ASN A 210 3.63 7.46 -11.10
N GLU A 211 3.49 6.25 -11.62
CA GLU A 211 2.74 5.95 -12.86
C GLU A 211 2.95 6.93 -14.03
N PRO A 212 4.19 7.21 -14.47
CA PRO A 212 4.42 8.07 -15.63
C PRO A 212 3.83 7.43 -16.89
N HIS A 213 2.99 8.17 -17.62
CA HIS A 213 2.45 7.75 -18.91
C HIS A 213 3.55 7.90 -19.98
N ILE A 214 3.67 6.92 -20.86
CA ILE A 214 4.71 6.87 -21.90
C ILE A 214 4.01 6.64 -23.23
N GLU A 215 4.09 7.62 -24.14
CA GLU A 215 3.51 7.50 -25.49
C GLU A 215 4.56 7.17 -26.54
N THR A 216 5.79 7.63 -26.34
CA THR A 216 6.87 7.52 -27.33
C THR A 216 8.14 6.89 -26.75
N SER A 217 9.04 6.42 -27.64
CA SER A 217 10.37 5.97 -27.24
C SER A 217 11.21 7.08 -26.59
N ASP A 218 10.97 8.34 -26.99
CA ASP A 218 11.65 9.51 -26.43
C ASP A 218 11.20 9.76 -24.99
N ASP A 219 9.92 9.55 -24.67
CA ASP A 219 9.41 9.64 -23.30
C ASP A 219 10.03 8.56 -22.42
N LEU A 220 10.12 7.31 -22.89
CA LEU A 220 10.81 6.24 -22.16
C LEU A 220 12.29 6.57 -21.92
N ALA A 221 12.98 7.13 -22.92
CA ALA A 221 14.37 7.54 -22.77
C ALA A 221 14.53 8.68 -21.75
N LYS A 222 13.64 9.67 -21.78
CA LYS A 222 13.62 10.77 -20.80
C LYS A 222 13.27 10.28 -19.39
N LEU A 223 12.35 9.34 -19.25
CA LEU A 223 12.01 8.73 -17.97
C LEU A 223 13.21 7.98 -17.38
N LYS A 224 13.90 7.16 -18.17
CA LYS A 224 15.11 6.46 -17.73
C LYS A 224 16.21 7.44 -17.32
N SER A 225 16.41 8.51 -18.09
CA SER A 225 17.35 9.58 -17.73
C SER A 225 16.97 10.22 -16.38
N PHE A 226 15.68 10.50 -16.19
CA PHE A 226 15.18 11.05 -14.93
C PHE A 226 15.38 10.10 -13.75
N TYR A 227 15.10 8.80 -13.92
CA TYR A 227 15.36 7.80 -12.89
C TYR A 227 16.85 7.66 -12.57
N THR A 228 17.75 7.77 -13.56
CA THR A 228 19.19 7.81 -13.30
C THR A 228 19.55 9.02 -12.44
N ASP A 229 19.09 10.22 -12.81
CA ASP A 229 19.32 11.45 -12.03
C ASP A 229 18.75 11.32 -10.60
N ALA A 230 17.55 10.76 -10.46
CA ALA A 230 16.90 10.52 -9.17
C ALA A 230 17.70 9.55 -8.31
N PHE A 231 18.16 8.45 -8.90
CA PHE A 231 19.00 7.46 -8.20
C PHE A 231 20.30 8.09 -7.70
N GLU A 232 20.96 8.90 -8.53
CA GLU A 232 22.18 9.59 -8.15
C GLU A 232 21.95 10.57 -6.98
N ILE A 233 20.87 11.35 -7.01
CA ILE A 233 20.50 12.28 -5.93
C ILE A 233 20.24 11.51 -4.62
N ILE A 234 19.43 10.44 -4.67
CA ILE A 234 19.06 9.64 -3.50
C ILE A 234 20.27 8.89 -2.94
N ASN A 235 21.09 8.29 -3.80
CA ASN A 235 22.25 7.48 -3.40
C ASN A 235 23.42 8.35 -2.90
N SER A 236 23.45 9.63 -3.26
CA SER A 236 24.44 10.61 -2.77
C SER A 236 24.03 11.30 -1.48
N ALA A 237 22.83 11.06 -0.97
CA ALA A 237 22.34 11.62 0.28
C ALA A 237 23.16 11.15 1.51
N ASP A 238 23.23 12.00 2.55
CA ASP A 238 23.82 11.64 3.83
C ASP A 238 23.08 10.48 4.50
N TYR A 239 21.74 10.54 4.51
CA TYR A 239 20.88 9.44 4.89
C TYR A 239 20.32 8.78 3.63
N LYS A 240 20.88 7.62 3.30
CA LYS A 240 20.50 6.86 2.11
C LYS A 240 19.23 6.06 2.37
N VAL A 241 18.34 6.06 1.40
CA VAL A 241 17.13 5.23 1.36
C VAL A 241 17.07 4.49 0.04
N THR A 242 16.24 3.46 -0.06
CA THR A 242 16.02 2.74 -1.32
C THR A 242 15.26 3.64 -2.30
N MET A 243 15.63 3.61 -3.58
CA MET A 243 14.81 4.20 -4.64
C MET A 243 13.80 3.15 -5.12
N LEU A 244 12.50 3.44 -5.00
CA LEU A 244 11.46 2.71 -5.75
C LEU A 244 11.29 3.39 -7.10
N PHE A 245 11.06 2.64 -8.18
CA PHE A 245 10.76 3.24 -9.49
C PHE A 245 9.75 2.39 -10.25
N GLY A 246 8.77 3.04 -10.88
CA GLY A 246 7.73 2.34 -11.64
C GLY A 246 8.20 1.94 -13.05
N ASP A 247 7.59 0.89 -13.61
CA ASP A 247 7.85 0.41 -14.97
C ASP A 247 7.18 1.26 -16.08
N GLY A 248 6.44 2.31 -15.72
CA GLY A 248 5.68 3.14 -16.66
C GLY A 248 4.70 2.33 -17.51
N PHE A 249 4.22 1.19 -16.99
CA PHE A 249 3.38 0.21 -17.66
C PHE A 249 3.98 -0.40 -18.94
N GLN A 250 5.30 -0.31 -19.13
CA GLN A 250 6.00 -0.92 -20.27
C GLN A 250 6.47 -2.35 -19.98
N GLY A 251 6.34 -2.80 -18.73
CA GLY A 251 6.82 -4.10 -18.27
C GLY A 251 8.32 -4.13 -17.97
N LEU A 252 8.76 -5.21 -17.30
CA LEU A 252 10.12 -5.37 -16.80
C LEU A 252 11.19 -5.34 -17.91
N GLU A 253 10.88 -5.85 -19.09
CA GLU A 253 11.80 -5.91 -20.23
C GLU A 253 12.26 -4.51 -20.65
N ALA A 254 11.39 -3.50 -20.55
CA ALA A 254 11.74 -2.13 -20.85
C ALA A 254 12.86 -1.61 -19.93
N PHE A 255 13.11 -2.23 -18.78
CA PHE A 255 14.12 -1.86 -17.79
C PHE A 255 15.17 -2.94 -17.55
N ALA A 256 15.30 -3.94 -18.44
CA ALA A 256 16.20 -5.09 -18.26
C ALA A 256 17.68 -4.71 -18.03
N ASP A 257 18.14 -3.61 -18.65
CA ASP A 257 19.52 -3.10 -18.50
C ASP A 257 19.60 -1.85 -17.59
N PHE A 258 18.52 -1.51 -16.88
CA PHE A 258 18.46 -0.31 -16.05
C PHE A 258 19.02 -0.58 -14.64
N LEU A 259 20.02 0.20 -14.23
CA LEU A 259 20.77 0.07 -12.97
C LEU A 259 21.44 -1.30 -12.77
N LEU A 260 22.41 -1.37 -11.87
CA LEU A 260 23.13 -2.59 -11.56
C LEU A 260 22.35 -3.47 -10.57
N PRO A 261 22.51 -4.81 -10.61
CA PRO A 261 21.86 -5.71 -9.65
C PRO A 261 22.19 -5.42 -8.18
N THR A 262 23.28 -4.70 -7.91
CA THR A 262 23.74 -4.30 -6.56
C THR A 262 23.23 -2.93 -6.12
N ASP A 263 22.60 -2.16 -7.01
CA ASP A 263 22.11 -0.82 -6.68
C ASP A 263 20.96 -0.90 -5.66
N ASN A 264 20.87 0.11 -4.80
CA ASN A 264 19.82 0.22 -3.79
C ASN A 264 18.51 0.74 -4.41
N ALA A 265 17.99 -0.02 -5.36
CA ALA A 265 16.76 0.28 -6.09
C ALA A 265 15.85 -0.94 -6.15
N VAL A 266 14.54 -0.69 -6.27
CA VAL A 266 13.47 -1.69 -6.33
C VAL A 266 12.50 -1.24 -7.41
N ILE A 267 12.12 -2.14 -8.33
CA ILE A 267 11.09 -1.83 -9.31
C ILE A 267 9.70 -2.00 -8.69
N ASP A 268 8.83 -1.04 -8.94
CA ASP A 268 7.48 -0.98 -8.41
C ASP A 268 6.45 -1.28 -9.52
N LEU A 269 5.56 -2.24 -9.27
CA LEU A 269 4.53 -2.69 -10.19
C LEU A 269 3.14 -2.50 -9.59
N HIS A 270 2.18 -2.08 -10.41
CA HIS A 270 0.82 -1.75 -9.98
C HIS A 270 -0.23 -2.70 -10.61
N PRO A 271 -0.29 -3.98 -10.19
CA PRO A 271 -1.24 -4.93 -10.76
C PRO A 271 -2.68 -4.65 -10.31
N TYR A 272 -3.48 -4.08 -11.21
CA TYR A 272 -4.93 -4.02 -11.06
C TYR A 272 -5.64 -4.99 -12.01
N PHE A 273 -6.55 -5.81 -11.47
CA PHE A 273 -7.35 -6.77 -12.25
C PHE A 273 -8.74 -6.25 -12.64
N THR A 274 -9.06 -5.01 -12.28
CA THR A 274 -10.35 -4.37 -12.58
C THR A 274 -10.32 -3.50 -13.85
N PHE A 275 -9.13 -3.13 -14.34
CA PHE A 275 -8.96 -2.29 -15.51
C PHE A 275 -8.53 -3.12 -16.74
N PRO A 276 -8.79 -2.65 -17.97
CA PRO A 276 -8.25 -3.27 -19.17
C PRO A 276 -6.72 -3.46 -19.08
N PRO A 277 -6.16 -4.58 -19.58
CA PRO A 277 -6.83 -5.64 -20.33
C PRO A 277 -7.52 -6.70 -19.45
N HIS A 278 -7.41 -6.61 -18.13
CA HIS A 278 -7.91 -7.63 -17.19
C HIS A 278 -9.41 -7.49 -16.85
N SER A 279 -10.00 -6.31 -17.09
CA SER A 279 -11.44 -6.07 -16.94
C SER A 279 -12.26 -7.04 -17.80
N ASN A 280 -13.31 -7.66 -17.24
CA ASN A 280 -14.21 -8.63 -17.90
C ASN A 280 -13.62 -10.02 -18.17
N THR A 281 -12.54 -10.41 -17.48
CA THR A 281 -12.08 -11.80 -17.49
C THR A 281 -12.82 -12.64 -16.44
N ASN A 282 -12.86 -13.97 -16.62
CA ASN A 282 -13.48 -14.86 -15.63
C ASN A 282 -12.56 -15.01 -14.39
N LYS A 283 -13.12 -15.48 -13.27
CA LYS A 283 -12.39 -15.67 -12.01
C LYS A 283 -11.08 -16.47 -12.20
N THR A 284 -11.08 -17.51 -13.04
CA THR A 284 -9.90 -18.35 -13.31
C THR A 284 -8.76 -17.55 -13.93
N ALA A 285 -9.02 -16.77 -14.99
CA ALA A 285 -8.00 -15.97 -15.67
C ALA A 285 -7.40 -14.90 -14.74
N ILE A 286 -8.20 -14.33 -13.84
CA ILE A 286 -7.72 -13.39 -12.82
C ILE A 286 -6.76 -14.10 -11.86
N ILE A 287 -7.13 -15.27 -11.34
CA ILE A 287 -6.27 -16.06 -10.45
C ILE A 287 -4.97 -16.45 -11.17
N GLU A 288 -5.01 -16.91 -12.42
CA GLU A 288 -3.82 -17.20 -13.22
C GLU A 288 -2.92 -15.97 -13.39
N GLY A 289 -3.54 -14.81 -13.67
CA GLY A 289 -2.85 -13.52 -13.78
C GLY A 289 -2.16 -13.09 -12.48
N ILE A 290 -2.76 -13.36 -11.33
CA ILE A 290 -2.16 -13.14 -10.01
C ILE A 290 -1.01 -14.13 -9.76
N CYS A 291 -1.24 -15.41 -10.03
CA CYS A 291 -0.25 -16.46 -9.78
C CYS A 291 1.00 -16.33 -10.66
N SER A 292 0.87 -15.76 -11.86
CA SER A 292 2.03 -15.46 -12.72
C SER A 292 3.04 -14.50 -12.08
N ARG A 293 2.63 -13.75 -11.04
CA ARG A 293 3.51 -12.82 -10.31
C ARG A 293 4.53 -13.53 -9.43
N LEU A 294 4.30 -14.80 -9.07
CA LEU A 294 5.22 -15.60 -8.26
C LEU A 294 6.61 -15.73 -8.86
N THR A 295 6.72 -15.74 -10.18
CA THR A 295 7.98 -15.98 -10.90
C THR A 295 8.62 -14.70 -11.43
N LEU A 296 7.97 -13.53 -11.28
CA LEU A 296 8.48 -12.29 -11.87
C LEU A 296 9.82 -11.84 -11.28
N GLN A 297 10.03 -12.03 -9.97
CA GLN A 297 11.32 -11.75 -9.33
C GLN A 297 12.48 -12.55 -9.95
N GLU A 298 12.22 -13.73 -10.51
CA GLU A 298 13.26 -14.57 -11.15
C GLU A 298 13.65 -14.03 -12.54
N THR A 299 12.82 -13.19 -13.13
CA THR A 299 13.03 -12.62 -14.48
C THR A 299 13.69 -11.25 -14.48
N PHE A 300 13.91 -10.63 -13.32
CA PHE A 300 14.44 -9.27 -13.20
C PHE A 300 15.57 -9.18 -12.16
N HIS A 301 16.60 -8.39 -12.46
CA HIS A 301 17.84 -8.36 -11.67
C HIS A 301 17.77 -7.51 -10.40
N LEU A 302 16.77 -6.64 -10.29
CA LEU A 302 16.46 -5.88 -9.08
C LEU A 302 15.26 -6.50 -8.35
N PRO A 303 15.07 -6.18 -7.06
CA PRO A 303 13.90 -6.64 -6.34
C PRO A 303 12.61 -6.03 -6.90
N VAL A 304 11.52 -6.80 -6.89
CA VAL A 304 10.19 -6.42 -7.40
C VAL A 304 9.24 -6.15 -6.24
N PHE A 305 8.64 -4.98 -6.19
CA PHE A 305 7.63 -4.56 -5.21
C PHE A 305 6.28 -4.34 -5.89
N TYR A 306 5.18 -4.61 -5.19
CA TYR A 306 3.83 -4.41 -5.71
C TYR A 306 3.16 -3.23 -4.98
N GLY A 307 3.50 -2.01 -5.40
CA GLY A 307 3.19 -0.77 -4.70
C GLY A 307 1.72 -0.38 -4.71
N GLU A 308 0.95 -0.89 -5.67
CA GLU A 308 -0.48 -0.66 -5.73
C GLU A 308 -1.24 -1.87 -6.27
N TRP A 309 -2.29 -2.24 -5.56
CA TRP A 309 -3.21 -3.31 -5.94
C TRP A 309 -4.45 -3.22 -5.05
N SER A 310 -5.55 -3.84 -5.47
CA SER A 310 -6.78 -3.93 -4.67
C SER A 310 -7.44 -5.30 -4.84
N VAL A 311 -8.56 -5.56 -4.15
CA VAL A 311 -9.38 -6.75 -4.42
C VAL A 311 -10.49 -6.48 -5.44
N SER A 312 -10.49 -5.28 -6.05
CA SER A 312 -11.38 -4.97 -7.15
C SER A 312 -10.95 -5.75 -8.39
N SER A 313 -11.92 -6.39 -9.05
CA SER A 313 -11.65 -7.28 -10.18
C SER A 313 -12.60 -7.08 -11.36
N GLY A 314 -13.45 -6.04 -11.32
CA GLY A 314 -14.49 -5.80 -12.33
C GLY A 314 -15.56 -6.90 -12.44
N ILE A 315 -15.52 -7.94 -11.59
CA ILE A 315 -16.56 -8.96 -11.50
C ILE A 315 -17.58 -8.47 -10.48
N PRO A 316 -18.85 -8.25 -10.87
CA PRO A 316 -19.91 -7.97 -9.91
C PRO A 316 -20.05 -9.17 -9.00
N SER A 317 -19.58 -9.05 -7.77
CA SER A 317 -19.80 -10.07 -6.76
C SER A 317 -20.15 -9.40 -5.45
N ASP A 318 -21.35 -9.71 -4.96
CA ASP A 318 -21.74 -9.61 -3.56
C ASP A 318 -21.04 -10.65 -2.68
N ASP A 319 -20.07 -11.37 -3.25
CA ASP A 319 -19.39 -12.49 -2.64
C ASP A 319 -18.13 -12.05 -1.89
N MET A 320 -18.28 -11.84 -0.58
CA MET A 320 -17.14 -11.63 0.33
C MET A 320 -16.12 -12.77 0.29
N LYS A 321 -16.50 -13.98 -0.18
CA LYS A 321 -15.54 -15.06 -0.41
C LYS A 321 -14.64 -14.76 -1.59
N TRP A 322 -15.14 -14.10 -2.64
CA TRP A 322 -14.31 -13.68 -3.77
C TRP A 322 -13.25 -12.67 -3.34
N PHE A 323 -13.61 -11.66 -2.54
CA PHE A 323 -12.63 -10.72 -1.98
C PHE A 323 -11.60 -11.41 -1.08
N ARG A 324 -12.02 -12.40 -0.27
CA ARG A 324 -11.05 -13.20 0.50
C ARG A 324 -10.13 -14.01 -0.42
N THR A 325 -10.65 -14.67 -1.44
CA THR A 325 -9.82 -15.40 -2.42
C THR A 325 -8.83 -14.48 -3.12
N MET A 326 -9.26 -13.29 -3.56
CA MET A 326 -8.39 -12.27 -4.16
C MET A 326 -7.33 -11.79 -3.18
N MET A 327 -7.72 -11.48 -1.93
CA MET A 327 -6.80 -11.04 -0.88
C MET A 327 -5.73 -12.09 -0.59
N ASP A 328 -6.13 -13.32 -0.28
CA ASP A 328 -5.21 -14.41 0.06
C ASP A 328 -4.28 -14.74 -1.12
N THR A 329 -4.83 -14.78 -2.34
CA THR A 329 -4.04 -15.10 -3.55
C THR A 329 -3.02 -14.02 -3.87
N GLN A 330 -3.41 -12.74 -3.81
CA GLN A 330 -2.50 -11.62 -4.07
C GLN A 330 -1.44 -11.48 -2.98
N VAL A 331 -1.81 -11.56 -1.69
CA VAL A 331 -0.85 -11.54 -0.58
C VAL A 331 0.17 -12.67 -0.73
N TYR A 332 -0.27 -13.88 -1.06
CA TYR A 332 0.64 -15.00 -1.31
C TYR A 332 1.58 -14.72 -2.49
N ALA A 333 1.03 -14.31 -3.64
CA ALA A 333 1.81 -14.07 -4.84
C ALA A 333 2.85 -12.96 -4.64
N TYR A 334 2.46 -11.85 -4.00
CA TYR A 334 3.33 -10.68 -3.84
C TYR A 334 4.37 -10.85 -2.75
N LYS A 335 4.03 -11.56 -1.65
CA LYS A 335 4.97 -11.90 -0.57
C LYS A 335 6.08 -12.85 -1.05
N ASN A 336 5.74 -13.82 -1.90
CA ASN A 336 6.67 -14.87 -2.35
C ASN A 336 7.35 -14.54 -3.68
N GLY A 337 6.66 -13.83 -4.59
CA GLY A 337 7.15 -13.43 -5.91
C GLY A 337 7.77 -12.04 -5.99
N GLY A 338 7.86 -11.32 -4.86
CA GLY A 338 8.48 -10.00 -4.75
C GLY A 338 8.91 -9.70 -3.32
N VAL A 339 9.32 -8.47 -3.05
CA VAL A 339 9.79 -8.01 -1.72
C VAL A 339 8.68 -7.50 -0.83
N GLY A 340 7.44 -7.45 -1.33
CA GLY A 340 6.32 -6.94 -0.57
C GLY A 340 5.30 -6.23 -1.44
N PHE A 341 4.37 -5.56 -0.78
CA PHE A 341 3.30 -4.85 -1.43
C PHE A 341 2.76 -3.69 -0.59
N THR A 342 2.02 -2.77 -1.20
CA THR A 342 1.16 -1.79 -0.53
C THR A 342 -0.26 -1.81 -1.11
N PHE A 343 -1.26 -2.17 -0.29
CA PHE A 343 -2.66 -2.21 -0.73
C PHE A 343 -3.18 -0.79 -1.01
N TRP A 344 -3.93 -0.60 -2.10
CA TRP A 344 -4.62 0.64 -2.44
C TRP A 344 -6.11 0.54 -2.09
N THR A 345 -6.62 1.23 -1.08
CA THR A 345 -5.99 2.19 -0.14
C THR A 345 -6.40 1.89 1.32
N LEU A 346 -5.81 2.59 2.29
CA LEU A 346 -6.13 2.45 3.72
C LEU A 346 -7.61 2.61 3.99
N ARG A 347 -8.20 3.69 3.46
CA ARG A 347 -9.62 4.00 3.67
C ARG A 347 -10.20 4.79 2.51
N ASN A 348 -11.52 4.71 2.38
CA ASN A 348 -12.31 5.54 1.48
C ASN A 348 -13.69 5.83 2.08
N GLU A 349 -14.34 6.86 1.56
CA GLU A 349 -15.72 7.20 1.89
C GLU A 349 -16.74 6.35 1.12
N ALA A 350 -16.32 5.69 0.03
CA ALA A 350 -17.18 4.95 -0.89
C ALA A 350 -18.03 3.89 -0.15
N VAL A 351 -19.27 4.28 0.16
CA VAL A 351 -20.37 3.60 0.88
C VAL A 351 -20.03 3.03 2.28
N PRO A 352 -20.69 3.53 3.34
CA PRO A 352 -20.79 2.86 4.65
C PRO A 352 -21.52 1.51 4.57
N ASN A 353 -21.02 0.49 5.27
CA ASN A 353 -21.59 -0.87 5.29
C ASN A 353 -23.09 -0.93 5.67
N ASP A 354 -23.65 0.07 6.35
CA ASP A 354 -25.04 0.15 6.81
C ASP A 354 -26.03 0.73 5.77
N LEU A 355 -25.52 1.18 4.62
CA LEU A 355 -26.33 1.61 3.47
C LEU A 355 -26.50 0.51 2.42
N CYS A 356 -25.69 -0.56 2.49
CA CYS A 356 -25.79 -1.73 1.64
C CYS A 356 -27.16 -2.41 1.81
N GLY A 357 -27.98 -2.41 0.76
CA GLY A 357 -29.31 -3.05 0.76
C GLY A 357 -30.51 -2.12 1.03
N ARG A 358 -30.32 -0.79 1.04
CA ARG A 358 -31.46 0.16 1.05
C ARG A 358 -32.12 0.27 -0.33
N PRO A 359 -33.45 0.38 -0.42
CA PRO A 359 -34.14 0.53 -1.71
C PRO A 359 -33.65 1.76 -2.47
N GLY A 360 -33.16 1.59 -3.70
CA GLY A 360 -32.78 2.67 -4.61
C GLY A 360 -31.28 2.94 -4.75
N GLN A 361 -30.39 2.25 -4.01
CA GLN A 361 -28.95 2.24 -4.31
C GLN A 361 -28.55 0.97 -5.07
N SER A 362 -27.69 1.10 -6.09
CA SER A 362 -27.15 -0.06 -6.80
C SER A 362 -26.25 -0.85 -5.84
N SER A 363 -26.46 -2.17 -5.77
CA SER A 363 -25.58 -3.09 -5.05
C SER A 363 -24.13 -2.99 -5.56
N TYR A 364 -23.95 -2.68 -6.84
CA TYR A 364 -22.66 -2.50 -7.50
C TYR A 364 -21.74 -1.46 -6.82
N ASN A 365 -22.26 -0.27 -6.49
CA ASN A 365 -21.45 0.82 -5.90
C ASN A 365 -21.00 0.52 -4.46
N CYS A 366 -21.71 -0.36 -3.75
CA CYS A 366 -21.40 -0.75 -2.38
C CYS A 366 -20.20 -1.70 -2.31
N PHE A 367 -20.15 -2.67 -3.23
CA PHE A 367 -19.11 -3.71 -3.25
C PHE A 367 -17.81 -3.24 -3.91
N GLU A 368 -17.86 -2.27 -4.83
CA GLU A 368 -16.64 -1.60 -5.28
C GLU A 368 -15.99 -0.81 -4.14
N GLY A 369 -16.77 -0.09 -3.32
CA GLY A 369 -16.24 0.72 -2.22
C GLY A 369 -15.39 -0.07 -1.20
N ILE A 370 -15.86 -1.25 -0.76
CA ILE A 370 -15.09 -2.11 0.15
C ILE A 370 -13.83 -2.67 -0.50
N ALA A 371 -13.84 -2.94 -1.80
CA ALA A 371 -12.72 -3.54 -2.52
C ALA A 371 -11.47 -2.65 -2.57
N TRP A 372 -11.63 -1.35 -2.27
CA TRP A 372 -10.60 -0.32 -2.26
C TRP A 372 -10.27 0.21 -0.85
N SER A 373 -10.83 -0.37 0.21
CA SER A 373 -10.59 0.09 1.59
C SER A 373 -10.12 -1.03 2.50
N LEU A 374 -8.85 -0.97 2.89
CA LEU A 374 -8.28 -1.93 3.84
C LEU A 374 -9.01 -1.87 5.19
N GLU A 375 -9.33 -0.68 5.69
CA GLU A 375 -10.13 -0.47 6.90
C GLU A 375 -11.45 -1.24 6.86
N LYS A 376 -12.21 -1.14 5.76
CA LYS A 376 -13.47 -1.89 5.60
C LYS A 376 -13.25 -3.39 5.46
N LEU A 377 -12.18 -3.83 4.78
CA LEU A 377 -11.83 -5.25 4.65
C LEU A 377 -11.42 -5.88 6.00
N ILE A 378 -10.73 -5.12 6.87
CA ILE A 378 -10.42 -5.52 8.24
C ILE A 378 -11.71 -5.64 9.06
N ASN A 379 -12.56 -4.60 9.01
CA ASN A 379 -13.84 -4.59 9.74
C ASN A 379 -14.81 -5.70 9.28
N ALA A 380 -14.72 -6.12 8.02
CA ALA A 380 -15.47 -7.24 7.47
C ALA A 380 -14.83 -8.61 7.76
N GLY A 381 -13.67 -8.65 8.40
CA GLY A 381 -12.91 -9.85 8.74
C GLY A 381 -12.26 -10.54 7.54
N ILE A 382 -12.21 -9.91 6.36
CA ILE A 382 -11.48 -10.45 5.20
C ILE A 382 -9.98 -10.40 5.49
N VAL A 383 -9.50 -9.26 6.00
CA VAL A 383 -8.13 -9.08 6.46
C VAL A 383 -8.11 -9.23 7.98
N THR A 384 -7.15 -10.01 8.49
CA THR A 384 -7.00 -10.34 9.92
C THR A 384 -5.53 -10.32 10.30
N GLU A 385 -5.22 -10.45 11.60
CA GLU A 385 -3.85 -10.65 12.10
C GLU A 385 -3.10 -11.82 11.44
N ARG A 386 -3.83 -12.76 10.85
CA ARG A 386 -3.24 -13.93 10.18
C ARG A 386 -2.95 -13.68 8.71
N THR A 387 -3.58 -12.69 8.08
CA THR A 387 -3.53 -12.51 6.61
C THR A 387 -2.11 -12.29 6.09
N PHE A 388 -1.28 -11.49 6.79
CA PHE A 388 0.09 -11.24 6.35
C PHE A 388 1.12 -12.21 6.94
N LEU A 389 0.78 -12.87 8.06
CA LEU A 389 1.68 -13.82 8.74
C LEU A 389 1.58 -15.22 8.14
N GLU A 390 0.37 -15.75 8.09
CA GLU A 390 0.09 -17.05 7.50
C GLU A 390 0.29 -16.96 5.99
N THR A 391 0.58 -18.10 5.39
CA THR A 391 0.77 -18.21 3.94
C THR A 391 -0.42 -18.98 3.36
N PRO A 392 -1.64 -18.40 3.31
CA PRO A 392 -2.72 -19.06 2.62
C PRO A 392 -2.54 -18.85 1.11
N ASN A 393 -2.07 -19.86 0.38
CA ASN A 393 -2.69 -20.13 -0.91
C ASN A 393 -2.58 -21.58 -1.36
N GLN A 394 -3.74 -22.19 -1.61
CA GLN A 394 -3.86 -23.41 -2.41
C GLN A 394 -4.13 -23.10 -3.89
N GLN A 395 -4.58 -21.89 -4.25
CA GLN A 395 -5.05 -21.59 -5.62
C GLN A 395 -3.90 -21.59 -6.64
N CYS A 396 -2.74 -21.00 -6.31
CA CYS A 396 -1.58 -21.01 -7.22
C CYS A 396 -0.86 -22.37 -7.33
N THR A 397 -1.27 -23.36 -6.54
CA THR A 397 -0.69 -24.72 -6.52
C THR A 397 -1.67 -25.81 -6.94
N GLN A 398 -2.95 -25.47 -7.16
CA GLN A 398 -3.97 -26.40 -7.62
C GLN A 398 -3.95 -26.50 -9.15
N ASN A 399 -4.19 -27.69 -9.70
CA ASN A 399 -4.43 -27.83 -11.14
C ASN A 399 -5.67 -26.99 -11.50
N PRO A 400 -5.71 -26.29 -12.66
CA PRO A 400 -6.85 -25.45 -13.06
C PRO A 400 -8.21 -26.15 -13.05
N THR A 401 -8.23 -27.49 -13.09
CA THR A 401 -9.43 -28.34 -13.02
C THR A 401 -10.01 -28.52 -11.61
N ASP A 402 -9.27 -28.13 -10.57
CA ASP A 402 -9.69 -28.28 -9.17
C ASP A 402 -10.29 -26.98 -8.58
N ILE A 403 -10.34 -25.89 -9.37
CA ILE A 403 -11.14 -24.72 -9.04
C ILE A 403 -12.60 -25.20 -9.00
N PRO A 404 -13.32 -25.10 -7.86
CA PRO A 404 -14.69 -25.60 -7.78
C PRO A 404 -15.54 -24.89 -8.84
N THR A 405 -15.95 -25.64 -9.86
CA THR A 405 -17.06 -25.21 -10.71
C THR A 405 -18.28 -25.07 -9.80
N GLU A 406 -18.99 -23.95 -9.91
CA GLU A 406 -20.18 -23.67 -9.10
C GLU A 406 -21.12 -24.88 -9.15
N SER A 407 -21.20 -25.63 -8.05
CA SER A 407 -22.27 -26.59 -7.86
C SER A 407 -23.58 -25.81 -7.78
N PRO A 408 -24.63 -26.19 -8.51
CA PRO A 408 -25.90 -25.51 -8.43
C PRO A 408 -26.36 -25.49 -6.97
N THR A 409 -26.73 -24.30 -6.50
CA THR A 409 -27.24 -24.07 -5.14
C THR A 409 -28.29 -25.13 -4.79
N PRO A 410 -28.20 -25.80 -3.63
CA PRO A 410 -29.24 -26.72 -3.20
C PRO A 410 -30.54 -25.94 -3.00
N ASP A 411 -31.64 -26.46 -3.55
CA ASP A 411 -32.99 -25.96 -3.34
C ASP A 411 -33.26 -25.77 -1.83
N PRO A 412 -33.61 -24.54 -1.38
CA PRO A 412 -33.88 -24.25 0.03
C PRO A 412 -35.05 -25.06 0.62
N ASN A 413 -35.85 -25.75 -0.21
CA ASN A 413 -36.92 -26.63 0.25
C ASN A 413 -36.46 -28.04 0.66
N SER A 414 -35.22 -28.44 0.35
CA SER A 414 -34.70 -29.77 0.71
C SER A 414 -34.27 -29.90 2.19
N ALA A 415 -34.05 -28.78 2.88
CA ALA A 415 -33.61 -28.75 4.27
C ALA A 415 -34.77 -28.80 5.30
N MET A 416 -36.03 -28.60 4.89
CA MET A 416 -37.18 -28.64 5.81
C MET A 416 -37.76 -30.04 6.05
N LEU A 417 -37.37 -31.06 5.28
CA LEU A 417 -37.91 -32.43 5.41
C LEU A 417 -37.13 -33.34 6.36
N ASN A 418 -35.94 -32.94 6.84
CA ASN A 418 -35.10 -33.77 7.72
C ASN A 418 -34.99 -33.27 9.17
N ILE A 419 -35.59 -32.14 9.52
CA ILE A 419 -35.57 -31.61 10.91
C ILE A 419 -36.80 -32.06 11.72
N CYS A 420 -37.90 -32.47 11.08
CA CYS A 420 -39.08 -33.01 11.76
C CYS A 420 -38.93 -34.46 12.28
N SER A 421 -37.91 -35.21 11.82
CA SER A 421 -37.74 -36.63 12.17
C SER A 421 -36.87 -36.85 13.40
N VAL A 422 -36.09 -35.84 13.83
CA VAL A 422 -35.12 -35.96 14.93
C VAL A 422 -35.66 -35.38 16.25
N PHE A 423 -36.65 -34.50 16.20
CA PHE A 423 -37.28 -33.93 17.40
C PHE A 423 -38.37 -34.80 18.06
N LEU A 424 -38.83 -35.89 17.39
CA LEU A 424 -39.85 -36.78 17.95
C LEU A 424 -39.29 -37.92 18.83
N PHE A 425 -37.96 -38.12 18.87
CA PHE A 425 -37.33 -39.24 19.60
C PHE A 425 -36.74 -38.85 20.97
N MET A 426 -36.65 -37.57 21.31
CA MET A 426 -36.04 -37.09 22.57
C MET A 426 -37.04 -36.65 23.66
N VAL A 427 -38.35 -36.78 23.44
CA VAL A 427 -39.38 -36.39 24.44
C VAL A 427 -40.08 -37.60 25.11
N CYS A 428 -39.79 -38.84 24.71
CA CYS A 428 -40.45 -40.04 25.27
C CYS A 428 -39.67 -40.81 26.35
N LEU A 429 -38.59 -40.26 26.93
CA LEU A 429 -37.77 -40.98 27.92
C LEU A 429 -37.60 -40.30 29.27
N SER A 430 -38.49 -39.36 29.61
CA SER A 430 -38.41 -38.60 30.87
C SER A 430 -39.75 -38.45 31.60
N VAL A 431 -40.67 -39.41 31.54
CA VAL A 431 -41.81 -39.49 32.50
C VAL A 431 -42.20 -40.95 32.72
N SER A 432 -41.55 -41.62 33.67
CA SER A 432 -42.14 -42.80 34.33
C SER A 432 -41.52 -42.93 35.72
N ILE A 433 -42.17 -42.33 36.72
CA ILE A 433 -42.15 -42.67 38.16
C ILE A 433 -43.18 -41.74 38.83
N LYS A 434 -44.39 -42.25 39.09
CA LYS A 434 -45.18 -42.12 40.35
C LYS A 434 -46.64 -42.56 40.15
N THR A 435 -47.02 -43.62 40.90
CA THR A 435 -48.35 -43.94 41.51
C THR A 435 -49.55 -44.11 40.57
N VAL A 436 -50.34 -45.19 40.57
CA VAL A 436 -50.79 -46.16 41.60
C VAL A 436 -50.85 -47.55 41.01
#